data_AF-A0A3D2XWF1-F1
#
_entry.id   AF-A0A3D2XWF1-F1
#
_cell.length_a   1.000
_cell.length_b   1.000
_cell.length_c   1.000
_cell.angle_alpha   90.00
_cell.angle_beta   90.00
_cell.angle_gamma   90.00
#
_symmetry.space_group_name_H-M   'P 1'
#
loop_
_entity.id
_entity.type
_entity.pdbx_description
1 polymer ?
#
loop_
_entity_poly.entity_id
_entity_poly.type
_entity_poly.pdbx_seq_one_letter_code
_entity_poly.pdbx_strand_id
1 'polypeptide(L)'
;FAKRFDSGIVVGAFASFTNVSSEEYGEGSFTKGFYVSVPLDLFILQPATGRGQFPWVPIARDGGQMLNRPVQLIGTTEMRSPFLD
;
A
#
# COMPACT_ATOMS: atom_id res chain seq x y z
N PHE A 1 4.40 3.25 7.90
CA PHE A 1 4.66 4.70 7.80
C PHE A 1 4.42 5.14 6.36
N ALA A 2 3.75 6.27 6.12
CA ALA A 2 3.54 6.79 4.77
C ALA A 2 3.76 8.30 4.73
N LYS A 3 4.45 8.77 3.69
CA LYS A 3 4.59 10.19 3.35
C LYS A 3 3.73 10.51 2.14
N ARG A 4 3.01 11.62 2.23
CA ARG A 4 2.25 12.19 1.13
C ARG A 4 2.89 13.49 0.68
N PHE A 5 2.89 13.72 -0.62
CA PHE A 5 3.40 14.94 -1.25
C PHE A 5 2.23 15.76 -1.80
N ASP A 6 2.47 17.05 -2.05
CA ASP A 6 1.46 17.98 -2.58
C ASP A 6 0.97 17.58 -3.99
N SER A 7 1.78 16.83 -4.73
CA SER A 7 1.37 16.20 -6.00
C SER A 7 0.35 15.07 -5.84
N GLY A 8 -0.06 14.74 -4.62
CA GLY A 8 -0.89 13.59 -4.32
C GLY A 8 -0.16 12.24 -4.39
N ILE A 9 1.14 12.20 -4.72
CA ILE A 9 1.94 10.97 -4.63
C ILE A 9 2.02 10.54 -3.16
N VAL A 10 1.85 9.24 -2.92
CA VAL A 10 2.01 8.63 -1.59
C VAL A 10 3.08 7.56 -1.65
N VAL A 11 4.04 7.62 -0.75
CA VAL A 11 5.08 6.61 -0.59
C VAL A 11 4.97 6.05 0.82
N GLY A 12 4.85 4.74 0.94
CA GLY A 12 4.73 4.08 2.23
C GLY A 12 5.61 2.85 2.36
N ALA A 13 5.92 2.52 3.61
CA ALA A 13 6.60 1.30 4.00
C ALA A 13 5.82 0.61 5.12
N PHE A 14 5.84 -0.72 5.10
CA PHE A 14 5.19 -1.57 6.09
C PHE A 14 6.08 -2.75 6.48
N ALA A 15 5.82 -3.27 7.67
CA ALA A 15 6.36 -4.53 8.16
C ALA A 15 5.21 -5.32 8.81
N SER A 16 5.13 -6.61 8.51
CA SER A 16 4.12 -7.51 9.06
C SER A 16 4.77 -8.56 9.94
N PHE A 17 4.36 -8.59 11.21
CA PHE A 17 4.80 -9.55 12.21
C PHE A 17 3.71 -10.58 12.46
N THR A 18 4.12 -11.82 12.71
CA THR A 18 3.22 -12.94 13.02
C THR A 18 3.64 -13.59 14.33
N ASN A 19 2.85 -14.56 14.79
CA ASN A 19 3.15 -15.37 15.97
C ASN A 19 4.01 -16.61 15.67
N VAL A 20 4.46 -16.78 14.42
CA VAL A 20 5.31 -17.91 14.00
C VAL A 20 6.75 -17.62 14.44
N SER A 21 7.51 -18.64 14.84
CA SER A 21 8.91 -18.45 15.25
C SER A 21 9.77 -17.98 14.07
N SER A 22 10.90 -17.31 14.35
CA SER A 22 11.80 -16.83 13.28
C SER A 22 12.44 -17.98 12.50
N GLU A 23 12.72 -19.12 13.15
CA GLU A 23 13.23 -20.31 12.45
C GLU A 23 12.21 -20.90 11.48
N GLU A 24 10.93 -20.97 11.87
CA GLU A 24 9.85 -21.45 11.02
C GLU A 24 9.47 -20.44 9.92
N TYR A 25 9.64 -19.14 10.17
CA TYR A 25 9.41 -18.08 9.20
C TYR A 25 10.42 -18.15 8.03
N GLY A 26 11.65 -18.59 8.30
CA GLY A 26 12.70 -18.80 7.32
C GLY A 26 13.67 -17.61 7.19
N GLU A 27 13.89 -17.12 5.97
CA GLU A 27 14.83 -16.01 5.74
C GLU A 27 14.22 -14.67 6.19
N GLY A 28 14.65 -14.22 7.38
CA GLY A 28 14.11 -13.06 8.08
C GLY A 28 13.06 -13.44 9.13
N SER A 29 12.61 -12.48 9.93
CA SER A 29 11.62 -12.69 10.99
C SER A 29 10.28 -11.98 10.74
N PHE A 30 10.15 -11.31 9.59
CA PHE A 30 8.95 -10.54 9.22
C PHE A 30 8.92 -10.20 7.72
N THR A 31 7.72 -9.93 7.19
CA THR A 31 7.54 -9.43 5.82
C THR A 31 7.77 -7.93 5.84
N LYS A 32 8.49 -7.40 4.86
CA LYS A 32 8.64 -5.95 4.67
C LYS A 32 8.34 -5.58 3.23
N GLY A 33 7.81 -4.39 3.04
CA GLY A 33 7.59 -3.86 1.70
C GLY A 33 7.46 -2.36 1.70
N PHE A 34 7.54 -1.81 0.49
CA PHE A 34 7.13 -0.44 0.23
C PHE A 34 6.10 -0.40 -0.89
N TYR A 35 5.43 0.72 -0.99
CA TYR A 35 4.51 0.99 -2.08
C TYR A 35 4.59 2.46 -2.48
N VAL A 36 4.36 2.69 -3.77
CA VAL A 36 4.13 4.03 -4.32
C VAL A 36 2.73 4.06 -4.90
N SER A 37 1.95 5.07 -4.53
CA SER A 37 0.66 5.37 -5.15
C SER A 37 0.75 6.68 -5.90
N VAL A 38 0.39 6.64 -7.17
CA VAL A 38 0.48 7.79 -8.09
C VAL A 38 -0.94 8.10 -8.60
N PRO A 39 -1.43 9.34 -8.40
CA PRO A 39 -2.68 9.80 -9.00
C PRO A 39 -2.63 9.76 -10.54
N LEU A 40 -3.71 9.34 -11.19
CA LEU A 40 -3.77 9.23 -12.66
C LEU A 40 -4.01 10.57 -13.36
N ASP A 41 -4.62 11.54 -12.67
CA ASP A 41 -4.79 12.92 -13.12
C ASP A 41 -3.44 13.64 -13.36
N LEU A 42 -2.35 13.18 -12.76
CA LEU A 42 -0.99 13.65 -13.10
C LEU A 42 -0.59 13.37 -14.56
N PHE A 43 -1.26 12.42 -15.22
CA PHE A 43 -0.93 12.00 -16.59
C PHE A 43 -2.04 12.30 -17.60
N ILE A 44 -3.20 12.80 -17.16
CA ILE A 44 -4.38 13.02 -18.00
C ILE A 44 -4.82 14.47 -17.86
N LEU A 45 -5.19 15.11 -18.97
CA LEU A 45 -5.61 16.53 -18.99
C LEU A 45 -7.01 16.76 -18.38
N GLN A 46 -7.72 15.70 -18.00
CA GLN A 46 -9.06 15.75 -17.43
C GLN A 46 -9.02 15.23 -15.99
N PRO A 47 -9.82 15.80 -15.08
CA PRO A 47 -9.93 15.31 -13.71
C PRO A 47 -10.31 13.82 -13.69
N ALA A 48 -9.50 13.01 -13.01
CA ALA A 48 -9.71 11.58 -12.86
C ALA A 48 -9.54 11.17 -11.40
N THR A 49 -10.42 10.33 -10.88
CA THR A 49 -10.44 9.90 -9.47
C THR A 49 -9.61 8.63 -9.22
N GLY A 50 -8.81 8.19 -10.18
CA GLY A 50 -8.05 6.94 -10.12
C GLY A 50 -6.60 7.11 -9.65
N ARG A 51 -6.03 6.03 -9.10
CA ARG A 51 -4.62 5.96 -8.69
C ARG A 51 -4.00 4.64 -9.13
N GLY A 52 -2.77 4.69 -9.62
CA GLY A 52 -1.93 3.51 -9.78
C GLY A 52 -1.26 3.15 -8.45
N GLN A 53 -1.12 1.86 -8.14
CA GLN A 53 -0.38 1.37 -6.98
C GLN A 53 0.74 0.42 -7.41
N PHE A 54 1.94 0.67 -6.92
CA PHE A 54 3.14 -0.10 -7.22
C PHE A 54 3.72 -0.68 -5.92
N PRO A 55 3.33 -1.90 -5.54
CA PRO A 55 3.91 -2.57 -4.39
C PRO A 55 5.27 -3.18 -4.75
N TRP A 56 6.23 -3.14 -3.82
CA TRP A 56 7.47 -3.89 -3.90
C TRP A 56 7.73 -4.61 -2.59
N VAL A 57 7.89 -5.92 -2.69
CA VAL A 57 8.18 -6.82 -1.59
C VAL A 57 9.41 -7.63 -2.02
N PRO A 58 10.62 -7.32 -1.51
CA PRO A 58 11.86 -7.95 -1.97
C PRO A 58 11.89 -9.47 -1.75
N ILE A 59 11.39 -9.90 -0.58
CA ILE A 59 11.29 -11.30 -0.17
C ILE A 59 9.93 -11.43 0.51
N ALA A 60 9.02 -12.18 -0.12
CA ALA A 60 7.70 -12.49 0.40
C ALA A 60 7.70 -13.94 0.94
N ARG A 61 7.28 -14.12 2.20
CA ARG A 61 7.07 -15.43 2.84
C ARG A 61 5.61 -15.61 3.28
N ASP A 62 4.71 -14.82 2.71
CA ASP A 62 3.26 -14.76 2.98
C ASP A 62 2.85 -14.45 4.43
N GLY A 63 3.81 -14.39 5.36
CA GLY A 63 3.58 -14.01 6.76
C GLY A 63 3.03 -12.60 6.87
N GLY A 64 1.75 -12.49 7.22
CA GLY A 64 1.04 -11.22 7.30
C GLY A 64 0.71 -10.59 5.95
N GLN A 65 0.61 -11.40 4.88
CA GLN A 65 0.01 -10.98 3.62
C GLN A 65 -1.46 -10.63 3.83
N MET A 66 -1.88 -9.48 3.29
CA MET A 66 -3.28 -9.08 3.34
C MET A 66 -4.12 -10.02 2.48
N LEU A 67 -5.29 -10.41 3.00
CA LEU A 67 -6.30 -11.12 2.23
C LEU A 67 -6.70 -10.29 1.01
N ASN A 68 -6.70 -10.90 -0.18
CA ASN A 68 -7.24 -10.26 -1.37
C ASN A 68 -8.77 -10.20 -1.25
N ARG A 69 -9.33 -8.99 -1.19
CA ARG A 69 -10.75 -8.76 -0.97
C ARG A 69 -11.33 -7.98 -2.14
N PRO A 70 -12.55 -8.31 -2.59
CA PRO A 70 -13.23 -7.54 -3.64
C PRO A 70 -13.45 -6.07 -3.26
N VAL A 71 -13.62 -5.80 -1.97
CA VAL A 71 -13.84 -4.45 -1.43
C VAL A 71 -12.98 -4.24 -0.20
N GLN A 72 -12.24 -3.12 -0.18
CA GLN A 72 -11.48 -2.66 0.97
C GLN A 72 -12.12 -1.39 1.55
N LEU A 73 -12.36 -1.38 2.86
CA LEU A 73 -13.05 -0.28 3.55
C LEU A 73 -12.39 1.09 3.28
N ILE A 74 -11.05 1.16 3.37
CA ILE A 74 -10.32 2.41 3.15
C ILE A 74 -10.52 2.89 1.70
N GLY A 75 -10.38 1.99 0.70
CA GLY A 75 -10.59 2.36 -0.70
C GLY A 75 -12.01 2.87 -0.99
N THR A 76 -13.04 2.32 -0.33
CA THR A 76 -14.43 2.77 -0.51
C THR A 76 -14.73 4.11 0.17
N THR A 77 -14.06 4.40 1.28
CA THR A 77 -14.29 5.63 2.06
C THR A 77 -13.34 6.76 1.70
N GLU A 78 -12.30 6.49 0.91
CA GLU A 78 -11.29 7.45 0.50
C GLU A 78 -11.90 8.68 -0.20
N MET A 79 -12.96 8.51 -1.00
CA MET A 79 -13.69 9.63 -1.66
C MET A 79 -14.22 10.69 -0.70
N ARG A 80 -14.48 10.34 0.56
CA ARG A 80 -14.93 11.28 1.61
C ARG A 80 -13.79 11.80 2.46
N SER A 81 -12.57 11.40 2.14
CA SER A 81 -11.40 11.88 2.82
C SER A 81 -11.22 13.36 2.45
N PRO A 82 -11.01 14.26 3.42
CA PRO A 82 -10.86 15.71 3.19
C PRO A 82 -9.62 16.10 2.37
N PHE A 83 -8.97 15.12 1.75
CA PHE A 83 -7.81 15.28 0.89
C PHE A 83 -8.10 15.01 -0.59
N LEU A 84 -9.37 14.74 -0.96
CA LEU A 84 -9.84 14.66 -2.35
C LEU A 84 -10.75 15.85 -2.72
N ASP A 85 -10.93 16.81 -1.79
CA ASP A 85 -11.61 18.09 -2.02
C ASP A 85 -10.65 19.12 -2.65
#